data_AF-Q4J7Q2-F1
#
_entry.id   AF-Q4J7Q2-F1
#
_cell.length_a   1.000
_cell.length_b   1.000
_cell.length_c   1.000
_cell.angle_alpha   90.00
_cell.angle_beta   90.00
_cell.angle_gamma   90.00
#
_symmetry.space_group_name_H-M   'P 1'
#
loop_
_entity.id
_entity.type
_entity.pdbx_description
1 polymer ?
#
loop_
_entity_poly.entity_id
_entity_poly.type
_entity_poly.pdbx_seq_one_letter_code
_entity_poly.pdbx_strand_id
1 'polypeptide(L)'
;MKGKDLVKDLFGDKAIDFFSNLSKEDPNAVIPRGRVVNVYVTLQAENELLIRHEGGEDISLATLGSEKYPIILYDKIQSAWRRNLLALLRKDYDKHISEIDALRGKSNPWNCMLRPTSAAKREEEKMGGLCRECPNCMTFGFAVAEDAKYNLKSRVEGDLFIATTPEQKSVVVRTFNAVDDATKTTFIETEGTRTGSLFRLSLVKGGTLFVGKVSMKDVTPAEFSVLVLSLATTARIGGNTTDFGKVKIRIPAVILSPYEMSSGLDLFNSAKGLDSVDQVNAKVRERVKNFSKEGLVYTFDDLGDLVVKKLTDNGNIDHEIMLEAWKDAINLRKSIELFVQSKKGTKDESS
;
A
#
# COMPACT_ATOMS: atom_id res chain seq x y z
N MET A 1 -11.32 -19.19 -12.65
CA MET A 1 -10.24 -18.55 -11.87
C MET A 1 -10.88 -17.32 -11.30
N LYS A 2 -11.17 -17.32 -10.00
CA LYS A 2 -12.04 -16.33 -9.38
C LYS A 2 -11.52 -14.91 -9.58
N GLY A 3 -10.20 -14.73 -9.56
CA GLY A 3 -9.59 -13.44 -9.86
C GLY A 3 -9.91 -12.97 -11.28
N LYS A 4 -9.77 -13.86 -12.27
CA LYS A 4 -10.09 -13.56 -13.67
C LYS A 4 -11.57 -13.23 -13.84
N ASP A 5 -12.44 -14.00 -13.20
CA ASP A 5 -13.88 -13.82 -13.29
C ASP A 5 -14.31 -12.48 -12.66
N LEU A 6 -13.71 -12.10 -11.53
CA LEU A 6 -13.92 -10.79 -10.90
C LEU A 6 -13.42 -9.64 -11.79
N VAL A 7 -12.21 -9.72 -12.34
CA VAL A 7 -11.67 -8.68 -13.22
C VAL A 7 -12.54 -8.51 -14.48
N LYS A 8 -13.04 -9.59 -15.05
CA LYS A 8 -13.98 -9.53 -16.18
C LYS A 8 -15.31 -8.87 -15.79
N ASP A 9 -15.85 -9.19 -14.63
CA ASP A 9 -17.06 -8.56 -14.12
C ASP A 9 -16.88 -7.05 -13.89
N LEU A 10 -15.72 -6.65 -13.36
CA LEU A 10 -15.41 -5.25 -13.06
C LEU A 10 -15.06 -4.41 -14.30
N PHE A 11 -14.34 -5.00 -15.26
CA PHE A 11 -13.67 -4.25 -16.34
C PHE A 11 -13.94 -4.80 -17.75
N GLY A 12 -14.62 -5.93 -17.88
CA GLY A 12 -14.86 -6.62 -19.16
C GLY A 12 -13.67 -7.47 -19.63
N ASP A 13 -13.88 -8.23 -20.70
CA ASP A 13 -12.91 -9.25 -21.16
C ASP A 13 -11.55 -8.68 -21.59
N LYS A 14 -11.54 -7.51 -22.26
CA LYS A 14 -10.31 -6.87 -22.76
C LYS A 14 -9.34 -6.47 -21.64
N ALA A 15 -9.84 -6.32 -20.42
CA ALA A 15 -9.01 -5.95 -19.27
C ALA A 15 -7.98 -7.03 -18.93
N ILE A 16 -8.27 -8.30 -19.22
CA ILE A 16 -7.41 -9.44 -18.87
C ILE A 16 -6.01 -9.33 -19.48
N ASP A 17 -5.86 -8.69 -20.64
CA ASP A 17 -4.56 -8.55 -21.31
C ASP A 17 -3.56 -7.67 -20.52
N PHE A 18 -4.07 -6.88 -19.56
CA PHE A 18 -3.30 -6.04 -18.66
C PHE A 18 -2.96 -6.71 -17.32
N PHE A 19 -3.19 -8.02 -17.19
CA PHE A 19 -2.80 -8.80 -16.02
C PHE A 19 -1.83 -9.90 -16.40
N SER A 20 -0.94 -10.26 -15.47
CA SER A 20 -0.04 -11.40 -15.66
C SER A 20 -0.78 -12.73 -15.50
N ASN A 21 -0.24 -13.78 -16.11
CA ASN A 21 -0.71 -15.14 -15.95
C ASN A 21 0.37 -15.94 -15.23
N LEU A 22 0.11 -16.27 -13.97
CA LEU A 22 0.97 -17.09 -13.11
C LEU A 22 0.28 -18.40 -12.71
N SER A 23 -0.60 -18.93 -13.57
CA SER A 23 -1.25 -20.23 -13.37
C SER A 23 -0.27 -21.40 -13.23
N LYS A 24 0.96 -21.22 -13.74
CA LYS A 24 2.10 -22.14 -13.58
C LYS A 24 3.40 -21.33 -13.54
N GLU A 25 4.49 -21.95 -13.09
CA GLU A 25 5.83 -21.35 -13.20
C GLU A 25 6.25 -21.12 -14.66
N ASP A 26 6.78 -19.93 -14.94
CA ASP A 26 7.32 -19.53 -16.24
C ASP A 26 8.45 -18.51 -16.03
N PRO A 27 9.72 -18.82 -16.38
CA PRO A 27 10.84 -17.88 -16.27
C PRO A 27 10.61 -16.55 -16.99
N ASN A 28 9.76 -16.52 -18.03
CA ASN A 28 9.43 -15.31 -18.76
C ASN A 28 8.47 -14.38 -18.00
N ALA A 29 7.78 -14.88 -16.97
CA ALA A 29 6.89 -14.09 -16.13
C ALA A 29 7.65 -13.15 -15.18
N VAL A 30 8.97 -13.35 -15.02
CA VAL A 30 9.86 -12.47 -14.24
C VAL A 30 10.23 -11.20 -15.02
N ILE A 31 10.09 -11.24 -16.35
CA ILE A 31 10.42 -10.12 -17.23
C ILE A 31 9.21 -9.18 -17.30
N PRO A 32 9.34 -7.90 -16.94
CA PRO A 32 8.24 -6.95 -17.02
C PRO A 32 7.64 -6.88 -18.42
N ARG A 33 6.30 -6.92 -18.52
CA ARG A 33 5.59 -6.91 -19.81
C ARG A 33 4.85 -5.61 -20.10
N GLY A 34 5.07 -4.58 -19.27
CA GLY A 34 4.36 -3.31 -19.40
C GLY A 34 2.87 -3.54 -19.20
N ARG A 35 2.47 -4.28 -18.17
CA ARG A 35 1.08 -4.44 -17.77
C ARG A 35 0.85 -3.62 -16.52
N VAL A 36 0.20 -2.46 -16.65
CA VAL A 36 0.08 -1.51 -15.54
C VAL A 36 -1.38 -1.23 -15.22
N VAL A 37 -1.73 -1.42 -13.96
CA VAL A 37 -3.02 -1.03 -13.39
C VAL A 37 -2.81 0.21 -12.53
N ASN A 38 -3.22 1.37 -13.05
CA ASN A 38 -3.15 2.65 -12.36
C ASN A 38 -4.42 2.83 -11.54
N VAL A 39 -4.29 2.87 -10.22
CA VAL A 39 -5.40 3.00 -9.28
C VAL A 39 -5.35 4.40 -8.67
N TYR A 40 -6.41 5.18 -8.91
CA TYR A 40 -6.53 6.55 -8.42
C TYR A 40 -7.26 6.53 -7.09
N VAL A 41 -6.73 7.24 -6.11
CA VAL A 41 -7.12 7.08 -4.71
C VAL A 41 -7.46 8.44 -4.12
N THR A 42 -8.58 8.46 -3.39
CA THR A 42 -8.94 9.55 -2.49
C THR A 42 -8.92 9.01 -1.07
N LEU A 43 -8.10 9.62 -0.22
CA LEU A 43 -7.96 9.27 1.18
C LEU A 43 -8.56 10.38 2.03
N GLN A 44 -9.45 10.02 2.95
CA GLN A 44 -10.05 10.95 3.89
C GLN A 44 -9.54 10.66 5.30
N ALA A 45 -9.07 11.69 6.00
CA ALA A 45 -8.83 11.63 7.43
C ALA A 45 -10.18 11.50 8.17
N GLU A 46 -10.43 10.40 8.87
CA GLU A 46 -11.66 10.24 9.68
C GLU A 46 -11.49 10.85 11.08
N ASN A 47 -10.26 10.89 11.58
CA ASN A 47 -9.87 11.65 12.77
C ASN A 47 -8.58 12.42 12.49
N GLU A 48 -8.03 13.07 13.53
CA GLU A 48 -6.76 13.79 13.38
C GLU A 48 -5.62 12.81 12.99
N LEU A 49 -4.77 13.21 12.04
CA LEU A 49 -3.63 12.41 11.58
C LEU A 49 -2.31 13.02 12.05
N LEU A 50 -1.43 12.16 12.57
CA LEU A 50 -0.03 12.46 12.86
C LEU A 50 0.85 11.76 11.83
N ILE A 51 1.39 12.51 10.86
CA ILE A 51 2.14 11.98 9.71
C ILE A 51 3.59 12.47 9.82
N ARG A 52 4.34 11.81 10.71
CA ARG A 52 5.76 12.09 10.95
C ARG A 52 6.65 11.43 9.90
N HIS A 53 7.68 12.16 9.47
CA HIS A 53 8.87 11.57 8.86
C HIS A 53 9.88 11.18 9.92
N GLU A 54 10.55 10.05 9.72
CA GLU A 54 11.55 9.54 10.67
C GLU A 54 12.67 10.60 10.79
N GLY A 55 12.79 11.20 11.97
CA GLY A 55 13.74 12.30 12.25
C GLY A 55 13.30 13.72 11.86
N GLY A 56 12.04 13.94 11.44
CA GLY A 56 11.55 15.26 10.95
C GLY A 56 10.38 15.88 11.75
N GLU A 57 9.81 16.95 11.20
CA GLU A 57 8.66 17.70 11.76
C GLU A 57 7.40 16.82 11.96
N ASP A 58 6.47 17.26 12.81
CA ASP A 58 5.24 16.53 13.17
C ASP A 58 4.31 16.22 11.98
N ILE A 59 4.38 17.05 10.94
CA ILE A 59 3.64 16.91 9.70
C ILE A 59 4.57 17.08 8.51
N SER A 60 4.24 16.37 7.43
CA SER A 60 4.97 16.46 6.17
C SER A 60 4.25 17.46 5.28
N LEU A 61 4.95 18.49 4.81
CA LEU A 61 4.39 19.57 3.98
C LEU A 61 5.12 19.64 2.64
N ALA A 62 4.37 19.85 1.55
CA ALA A 62 4.91 20.25 0.26
C ALA A 62 4.52 21.71 -0.04
N THR A 63 5.49 22.49 -0.53
CA THR A 63 5.24 23.84 -1.05
C THR A 63 4.84 23.74 -2.52
N LEU A 64 3.62 24.15 -2.85
CA LEU A 64 3.07 24.12 -4.21
C LEU A 64 2.59 25.53 -4.59
N GLY A 65 3.42 26.24 -5.37
CA GLY A 65 3.24 27.67 -5.62
C GLY A 65 3.56 28.49 -4.37
N SER A 66 2.65 29.35 -3.95
CA SER A 66 2.77 30.19 -2.75
C SER A 66 2.19 29.58 -1.48
N GLU A 67 1.65 28.36 -1.55
CA GLU A 67 0.94 27.71 -0.46
C GLU A 67 1.62 26.39 -0.06
N LYS A 68 1.43 25.99 1.20
CA LYS A 68 1.88 24.70 1.73
C LYS A 68 0.70 23.76 1.87
N TYR A 69 0.92 22.48 1.58
CA TYR A 69 -0.09 21.43 1.64
C TYR A 69 0.43 20.24 2.45
N PRO A 70 -0.37 19.66 3.36
CA PRO A 70 -0.05 18.37 3.95
C PRO A 70 0.12 17.30 2.88
N ILE A 71 1.14 16.46 3.04
CA ILE A 71 1.40 15.32 2.18
C ILE A 71 1.52 14.04 2.99
N ILE A 72 1.18 12.92 2.36
CA ILE A 72 1.49 11.58 2.85
C ILE A 72 2.40 10.92 1.81
N LEU A 73 3.60 10.53 2.22
CA LEU A 73 4.47 9.74 1.37
C LEU A 73 3.86 8.36 1.13
N TYR A 74 4.03 7.86 -0.09
CA TYR A 74 3.61 6.51 -0.46
C TYR A 74 4.10 5.45 0.52
N ASP A 75 5.34 5.54 1.01
CA ASP A 75 5.91 4.55 1.93
C ASP A 75 5.10 4.39 3.23
N LYS A 76 4.46 5.46 3.72
CA LYS A 76 3.58 5.39 4.90
C LYS A 76 2.29 4.63 4.58
N ILE A 77 1.71 4.85 3.40
CA ILE A 77 0.56 4.10 2.89
C ILE A 77 0.94 2.64 2.64
N GLN A 78 2.05 2.39 1.93
CA GLN A 78 2.55 1.06 1.61
C GLN A 78 2.83 0.27 2.89
N SER A 79 3.43 0.88 3.91
CA SER A 79 3.70 0.23 5.19
C SER A 79 2.42 -0.22 5.90
N ALA A 80 1.38 0.64 5.94
CA ALA A 80 0.09 0.28 6.51
C ALA A 80 -0.64 -0.79 5.69
N TRP A 81 -0.64 -0.64 4.35
CA TRP A 81 -1.26 -1.56 3.41
C TRP A 81 -0.62 -2.96 3.48
N ARG A 82 0.71 -3.04 3.53
CA ARG A 82 1.43 -4.30 3.69
C ARG A 82 1.07 -5.00 5.01
N ARG A 83 0.97 -4.26 6.11
CA ARG A 83 0.55 -4.81 7.40
C ARG A 83 -0.88 -5.34 7.35
N ASN A 84 -1.79 -4.59 6.71
CA ASN A 84 -3.17 -5.02 6.55
C ASN A 84 -3.26 -6.31 5.72
N LEU A 85 -2.59 -6.36 4.56
CA LEU A 85 -2.52 -7.57 3.73
C LEU A 85 -1.98 -8.77 4.51
N LEU A 86 -0.92 -8.59 5.31
CA LEU A 86 -0.41 -9.67 6.16
C LEU A 86 -1.42 -10.14 7.20
N ALA A 87 -2.21 -9.24 7.78
CA ALA A 87 -3.28 -9.61 8.71
C ALA A 87 -4.38 -10.41 8.02
N LEU A 88 -4.77 -10.01 6.80
CA LEU A 88 -5.74 -10.75 5.98
C LEU A 88 -5.24 -12.17 5.64
N LEU A 89 -3.97 -12.27 5.21
CA LEU A 89 -3.34 -13.56 4.89
C LEU A 89 -3.24 -14.48 6.11
N ARG A 90 -2.96 -13.94 7.31
CA ARG A 90 -2.90 -14.74 8.55
C ARG A 90 -4.29 -15.25 8.95
N LYS A 91 -5.30 -14.39 8.88
CA LYS A 91 -6.68 -14.77 9.20
C LYS A 91 -7.19 -15.89 8.30
N ASP A 92 -6.86 -15.83 7.01
CA ASP A 92 -7.17 -16.89 6.05
C ASP A 92 -6.34 -18.16 6.35
N TYR A 93 -5.03 -18.01 6.59
CA TYR A 93 -4.14 -19.12 6.93
C TYR A 93 -4.60 -19.92 8.15
N ASP A 94 -4.99 -19.25 9.24
CA ASP A 94 -5.42 -19.88 10.49
C ASP A 94 -6.61 -20.84 10.29
N LYS A 95 -7.39 -20.66 9.22
CA LYS A 95 -8.54 -21.51 8.86
C LYS A 95 -8.23 -22.56 7.81
N HIS A 96 -7.17 -22.36 7.03
CA HIS A 96 -6.85 -23.14 5.83
C HIS A 96 -5.40 -23.65 5.82
N ILE A 97 -4.85 -23.92 7.01
CA ILE A 97 -3.44 -24.32 7.24
C ILE A 97 -3.01 -25.43 6.27
N SER A 98 -3.73 -26.55 6.24
CA SER A 98 -3.35 -27.73 5.46
C SER A 98 -3.26 -27.46 3.96
N GLU A 99 -4.17 -26.64 3.41
CA GLU A 99 -4.21 -26.33 1.99
C GLU A 99 -3.07 -25.38 1.59
N ILE A 100 -2.82 -24.36 2.39
CA ILE A 100 -1.73 -23.40 2.15
C ILE A 100 -0.36 -24.07 2.37
N ASP A 101 -0.22 -24.93 3.37
CA ASP A 101 1.02 -25.67 3.65
C ASP A 101 1.34 -26.67 2.54
N ALA A 102 0.33 -27.38 2.02
CA ALA A 102 0.48 -28.24 0.85
C ALA A 102 0.96 -27.44 -0.37
N LEU A 103 0.38 -26.26 -0.61
CA LEU A 103 0.80 -25.38 -1.71
C LEU A 103 2.23 -24.85 -1.54
N ARG A 104 2.63 -24.51 -0.31
CA ARG A 104 3.99 -24.06 0.02
C ARG A 104 5.01 -25.19 -0.08
N GLY A 105 4.56 -26.45 0.01
CA GLY A 105 5.41 -27.64 0.11
C GLY A 105 6.15 -27.70 1.45
N LYS A 106 5.53 -27.19 2.52
CA LYS A 106 6.14 -27.05 3.86
C LYS A 106 5.18 -27.53 4.93
N SER A 107 5.69 -28.25 5.92
CA SER A 107 4.90 -28.71 7.08
C SER A 107 5.00 -27.78 8.29
N ASN A 108 5.76 -26.69 8.20
CA ASN A 108 5.92 -25.75 9.30
C ASN A 108 4.92 -24.58 9.20
N PRO A 109 4.41 -24.08 10.34
CA PRO A 109 3.49 -22.95 10.36
C PRO A 109 4.01 -21.76 9.57
N TRP A 110 3.17 -21.18 8.72
CA TRP A 110 3.50 -19.98 7.98
C TRP A 110 3.55 -18.77 8.91
N ASN A 111 4.59 -17.95 8.76
CA ASN A 111 4.65 -16.62 9.37
C ASN A 111 5.49 -15.67 8.52
N CYS A 112 5.07 -14.41 8.44
CA CYS A 112 5.76 -13.35 7.74
C CYS A 112 5.55 -12.05 8.50
N MET A 113 6.60 -11.23 8.68
CA MET A 113 6.56 -10.03 9.49
C MET A 113 7.33 -8.87 8.85
N LEU A 114 6.89 -7.65 9.14
CA LEU A 114 7.60 -6.41 8.83
C LEU A 114 8.27 -5.94 10.12
N ARG A 115 9.48 -6.41 10.40
CA ARG A 115 10.26 -5.97 11.57
C ARG A 115 11.36 -5.01 11.10
N PRO A 116 11.43 -3.77 11.62
CA PRO A 116 12.68 -3.04 11.58
C PRO A 116 13.66 -3.81 12.46
N THR A 117 14.63 -4.47 11.85
CA THR A 117 15.81 -4.98 12.55
C THR A 117 16.78 -3.83 12.70
N SER A 118 16.79 -3.22 13.87
CA SER A 118 17.93 -2.43 14.35
C SER A 118 19.08 -3.42 14.56
N ALA A 119 20.02 -3.46 13.63
CA ALA A 119 21.26 -4.17 13.86
C ALA A 119 21.99 -3.42 14.98
N ALA A 120 22.10 -4.04 16.16
CA ALA A 120 22.71 -3.46 17.36
C ALA A 120 24.17 -2.96 17.18
N LYS A 121 24.76 -3.05 15.99
CA LYS A 121 26.11 -2.62 15.63
C LYS A 121 26.29 -2.13 14.17
N ARG A 122 25.23 -1.88 13.38
CA ARG A 122 25.36 -1.30 12.02
C ARG A 122 24.28 -0.23 11.82
N GLU A 123 24.69 0.92 11.31
CA GLU A 123 23.90 2.15 11.11
C GLU A 123 22.73 2.02 10.10
N GLU A 124 22.43 0.82 9.61
CA GLU A 124 21.34 0.57 8.66
C GLU A 124 20.21 -0.24 9.30
N GLU A 125 19.03 0.38 9.41
CA GLU A 125 17.80 -0.34 9.69
C GLU A 125 17.46 -1.25 8.50
N LYS A 126 17.37 -2.56 8.75
CA LYS A 126 16.96 -3.54 7.73
C LYS A 126 15.57 -4.07 8.03
N MET A 127 14.78 -4.44 7.02
CA MET A 127 13.53 -5.17 7.25
C MET A 127 13.80 -6.68 7.40
N GLY A 128 13.52 -7.22 8.58
CA GLY A 128 13.61 -8.64 8.90
C GLY A 128 12.25 -9.33 9.04
N GLY A 129 12.23 -10.67 8.97
CA GLY A 129 11.04 -11.50 9.21
C GLY A 129 10.16 -11.78 7.99
N LEU A 130 10.56 -11.38 6.78
CA LEU A 130 9.84 -11.63 5.53
C LEU A 130 10.00 -13.10 5.07
N CYS A 131 8.89 -13.78 4.76
CA CYS A 131 8.89 -15.20 4.37
C CYS A 131 9.31 -15.47 2.91
N ARG A 132 9.29 -14.44 2.04
CA ARG A 132 9.73 -14.48 0.64
C ARG A 132 8.92 -15.42 -0.26
N GLU A 133 7.72 -15.80 0.15
CA GLU A 133 6.86 -16.71 -0.60
C GLU A 133 5.37 -16.32 -0.60
N CYS A 134 4.93 -15.51 0.36
CA CYS A 134 3.53 -15.11 0.45
C CYS A 134 3.17 -13.99 -0.54
N PRO A 135 1.88 -13.78 -0.83
CA PRO A 135 1.41 -12.70 -1.71
C PRO A 135 1.95 -11.32 -1.31
N ASN A 136 2.13 -11.04 -0.01
CA ASN A 136 2.72 -9.77 0.44
C ASN A 136 4.17 -9.59 -0.04
N CYS A 137 5.02 -10.60 0.15
CA CYS A 137 6.43 -10.53 -0.29
C CYS A 137 6.53 -10.46 -1.81
N MET A 138 5.68 -11.21 -2.52
CA MET A 138 5.74 -11.33 -3.97
C MET A 138 5.17 -10.12 -4.72
N THR A 139 4.31 -9.32 -4.07
CA THR A 139 3.78 -8.07 -4.64
C THR A 139 4.58 -6.85 -4.18
N PHE A 140 4.87 -6.72 -2.89
CA PHE A 140 5.57 -5.53 -2.34
C PHE A 140 7.10 -5.67 -2.26
N GLY A 141 7.64 -6.82 -2.66
CA GLY A 141 9.07 -7.05 -2.70
C GLY A 141 9.74 -7.21 -1.34
N PHE A 142 11.03 -7.53 -1.39
CA PHE A 142 11.90 -7.72 -0.24
C PHE A 142 13.37 -7.57 -0.65
N ALA A 143 14.19 -7.10 0.30
CA ALA A 143 15.64 -7.14 0.21
C ALA A 143 16.18 -8.26 1.10
N VAL A 144 17.23 -8.93 0.64
CA VAL A 144 17.93 -9.99 1.36
C VAL A 144 19.36 -9.56 1.67
N ALA A 145 19.96 -10.14 2.72
CA ALA A 145 21.37 -9.93 3.05
C ALA A 145 22.30 -10.64 2.05
N GLU A 146 23.61 -10.47 2.21
CA GLU A 146 24.69 -10.92 1.30
C GLU A 146 24.66 -12.42 0.95
N ASP A 147 23.94 -13.26 1.71
CA ASP A 147 23.90 -14.72 1.58
C ASP A 147 22.74 -15.27 0.74
N ALA A 148 21.81 -14.42 0.28
CA ALA A 148 20.58 -14.88 -0.37
C ALA A 148 20.57 -14.65 -1.89
N LYS A 149 19.85 -15.54 -2.59
CA LYS A 149 19.99 -15.74 -4.05
C LYS A 149 19.51 -14.57 -4.91
N TYR A 150 18.56 -13.76 -4.44
CA TYR A 150 18.01 -12.61 -5.17
C TYR A 150 17.21 -11.66 -4.27
N ASN A 151 17.12 -10.40 -4.71
CA ASN A 151 16.17 -9.40 -4.21
C ASN A 151 14.94 -9.34 -5.12
N LEU A 152 13.80 -8.93 -4.58
CA LEU A 152 12.58 -8.69 -5.36
C LEU A 152 12.14 -7.25 -5.18
N LYS A 153 12.10 -6.49 -6.28
CA LYS A 153 11.52 -5.14 -6.30
C LYS A 153 10.01 -5.22 -6.09
N SER A 154 9.43 -4.21 -5.43
CA SER A 154 7.98 -4.05 -5.39
C SER A 154 7.40 -3.94 -6.80
N ARG A 155 6.31 -4.66 -7.05
CA ARG A 155 5.44 -4.49 -8.21
C ARG A 155 4.31 -3.48 -7.95
N VAL A 156 4.18 -3.01 -6.72
CA VAL A 156 3.23 -1.97 -6.31
C VAL A 156 4.01 -0.71 -5.95
N GLU A 157 3.86 0.32 -6.76
CA GLU A 157 4.51 1.62 -6.60
C GLU A 157 3.44 2.70 -6.43
N GLY A 158 3.79 3.86 -5.89
CA GLY A 158 2.82 4.93 -5.69
C GLY A 158 3.45 6.29 -5.51
N ASP A 159 2.62 7.30 -5.70
CA ASP A 159 3.01 8.71 -5.69
C ASP A 159 2.78 9.35 -4.32
N LEU A 160 3.16 10.64 -4.24
CA LEU A 160 2.75 11.52 -3.15
C LEU A 160 1.22 11.64 -3.10
N PHE A 161 0.67 11.52 -1.90
CA PHE A 161 -0.71 11.84 -1.61
C PHE A 161 -0.75 13.27 -1.08
N ILE A 162 -1.44 14.16 -1.78
CA ILE A 162 -1.43 15.60 -1.49
C ILE A 162 -2.80 16.02 -1.00
N ALA A 163 -2.85 16.77 0.10
CA ALA A 163 -4.09 17.31 0.62
C ALA A 163 -4.74 18.26 -0.40
N THR A 164 -6.06 18.23 -0.53
CA THR A 164 -6.78 19.12 -1.44
C THR A 164 -6.88 20.55 -0.90
N THR A 165 -6.74 20.74 0.41
CA THR A 165 -6.80 22.05 1.08
C THR A 165 -5.47 22.44 1.70
N PRO A 166 -5.11 23.74 1.72
CA PRO A 166 -3.81 24.19 2.23
C PRO A 166 -3.66 23.99 3.74
N GLU A 167 -2.42 24.05 4.22
CA GLU A 167 -2.01 23.88 5.61
C GLU A 167 -2.87 24.71 6.57
N GLN A 168 -3.13 25.99 6.25
CA GLN A 168 -3.88 26.92 7.10
C GLN A 168 -5.32 26.45 7.36
N LYS A 169 -5.90 25.66 6.45
CA LYS A 169 -7.24 25.09 6.59
C LYS A 169 -7.20 23.69 7.21
N SER A 170 -6.18 22.89 6.88
CA SER A 170 -6.12 21.46 7.15
C SER A 170 -5.32 21.06 8.38
N VAL A 171 -4.52 21.97 8.98
CA VAL A 171 -3.68 21.66 10.14
C VAL A 171 -4.21 22.34 11.41
N VAL A 172 -4.11 21.63 12.53
CA VAL A 172 -4.40 22.13 13.88
C VAL A 172 -3.22 21.80 14.79
N VAL A 173 -2.87 22.73 15.68
CA VAL A 173 -1.88 22.48 16.72
C VAL A 173 -2.61 22.11 18.00
N ARG A 174 -2.32 20.93 18.54
CA ARG A 174 -2.84 20.46 19.84
C ARG A 174 -1.71 20.43 20.85
N THR A 175 -2.01 20.80 22.09
CA THR A 175 -1.07 20.66 23.20
C THR A 175 -1.55 19.54 24.10
N PHE A 176 -0.72 18.54 24.33
CA PHE A 176 -0.98 17.44 25.24
C PHE A 176 -0.20 17.64 26.53
N ASN A 177 -0.87 17.42 27.67
CA ASN A 177 -0.21 17.39 28.96
C ASN A 177 0.36 15.97 29.16
N ALA A 178 1.66 15.83 29.35
CA ALA A 178 2.24 14.60 29.85
C ALA A 178 2.45 14.70 31.37
N VAL A 179 1.84 13.78 32.11
CA VAL A 179 2.06 13.62 33.56
C VAL A 179 3.16 12.57 33.71
N ASP A 180 4.25 12.94 34.37
CA ASP A 180 5.28 12.01 34.78
C ASP A 180 4.73 11.09 35.87
N ASP A 181 4.87 9.78 35.65
CA ASP A 181 4.19 8.79 36.48
C ASP A 181 4.90 8.55 37.82
N ALA A 182 6.18 8.93 37.95
CA ALA A 182 6.94 8.82 39.20
C ALA A 182 6.64 9.98 40.16
N THR A 183 6.52 11.19 39.61
CA THR A 183 6.26 12.42 40.38
C THR A 183 4.77 12.76 40.45
N LYS A 184 3.92 12.10 39.65
CA LYS A 184 2.50 12.42 39.43
C LYS A 184 2.28 13.88 39.02
N THR A 185 3.28 14.48 38.40
CA THR A 185 3.29 15.90 38.04
C THR A 185 3.69 16.07 36.60
N THR A 186 3.40 17.22 36.01
CA THR A 186 3.87 17.53 34.65
C THR A 186 5.27 18.17 34.66
N PHE A 187 6.06 18.05 35.74
CA PHE A 187 7.29 18.85 35.96
C PHE A 187 8.54 18.33 35.22
N ILE A 188 9.31 19.25 34.64
CA ILE A 188 10.70 19.05 34.19
C ILE A 188 11.56 20.09 34.93
N GLU A 189 12.52 19.66 35.74
CA GLU A 189 13.28 20.53 36.67
C GLU A 189 14.40 21.37 36.03
N THR A 190 14.66 21.23 34.72
CA THR A 190 15.95 21.68 34.17
C THR A 190 16.08 23.17 33.81
N GLU A 191 15.00 23.98 33.72
CA GLU A 191 15.14 25.38 33.26
C GLU A 191 14.21 26.41 33.93
N GLY A 192 14.12 26.41 35.27
CA GLY A 192 13.76 27.60 36.09
C GLY A 192 12.42 28.31 35.84
N THR A 193 11.61 27.83 34.90
CA THR A 193 10.40 28.49 34.41
C THR A 193 9.34 27.41 34.19
N ARG A 194 8.19 27.56 34.86
CA ARG A 194 7.06 26.62 34.83
C ARG A 194 6.58 26.35 33.40
N THR A 195 7.12 25.32 32.77
CA THR A 195 6.55 24.72 31.58
C THR A 195 6.41 23.24 31.90
N GLY A 196 5.17 22.81 32.14
CA GLY A 196 4.91 21.38 32.20
C GLY A 196 5.32 20.74 30.88
N SER A 197 5.53 19.42 30.84
CA SER A 197 5.80 18.65 29.62
C SER A 197 4.63 18.78 28.62
N LEU A 198 4.55 19.93 27.95
CA LEU A 198 3.55 20.33 26.99
C LEU A 198 4.07 19.91 25.61
N PHE A 199 3.66 18.73 25.15
CA PHE A 199 3.98 18.34 23.79
C PHE A 199 2.96 18.99 22.86
N ARG A 200 3.41 19.97 22.09
CA ARG A 200 2.64 20.55 20.98
C ARG A 200 2.83 19.67 19.76
N LEU A 201 1.72 19.17 19.21
CA LEU A 201 1.70 18.40 17.98
C LEU A 201 0.94 19.17 16.91
N SER A 202 1.55 19.33 15.75
CA SER A 202 0.82 19.67 14.53
C SER A 202 0.13 18.42 14.00
N LEU A 203 -1.17 18.51 13.78
CA LEU A 203 -2.02 17.40 13.34
C LEU A 203 -2.81 17.83 12.11
N VAL A 204 -2.98 16.91 11.17
CA VAL A 204 -3.95 17.10 10.10
C VAL A 204 -5.35 16.91 10.69
N LYS A 205 -6.26 17.86 10.44
CA LYS A 205 -7.64 17.82 10.90
C LYS A 205 -8.40 16.64 10.28
N GLY A 206 -9.28 16.05 11.06
CA GLY A 206 -10.31 15.14 10.53
C GLY A 206 -11.13 15.84 9.44
N GLY A 207 -11.54 15.08 8.43
CA GLY A 207 -12.20 15.56 7.22
C GLY A 207 -11.26 15.95 6.08
N THR A 208 -9.96 16.19 6.35
CA THR A 208 -8.99 16.54 5.30
C THR A 208 -8.91 15.44 4.25
N LEU A 209 -9.01 15.83 2.98
CA LEU A 209 -8.95 14.92 1.83
C LEU A 209 -7.57 14.98 1.19
N PHE A 210 -7.07 13.82 0.81
CA PHE A 210 -5.83 13.63 0.07
C PHE A 210 -6.14 12.90 -1.24
N VAL A 211 -5.44 13.26 -2.30
CA VAL A 211 -5.51 12.56 -3.58
C VAL A 211 -4.13 12.01 -3.94
N GLY A 212 -4.11 10.80 -4.50
CA GLY A 212 -2.90 10.12 -4.89
C GLY A 212 -3.16 9.01 -5.90
N LYS A 213 -2.08 8.37 -6.36
CA LYS A 213 -2.11 7.28 -7.33
C LYS A 213 -1.21 6.14 -6.84
N VAL A 214 -1.64 4.91 -7.07
CA VAL A 214 -0.77 3.73 -6.98
C VAL A 214 -0.78 2.97 -8.31
N SER A 215 0.36 2.42 -8.69
CA SER A 215 0.58 1.66 -9.92
C SER A 215 0.92 0.22 -9.56
N MET A 216 0.13 -0.73 -10.06
CA MET A 216 0.38 -2.17 -9.90
C MET A 216 0.89 -2.74 -11.23
N LYS A 217 2.10 -3.27 -11.23
CA LYS A 217 2.83 -3.73 -12.42
C LYS A 217 2.87 -5.24 -12.51
N ASP A 218 2.48 -5.80 -13.64
CA ASP A 218 2.52 -7.23 -13.94
C ASP A 218 1.87 -8.09 -12.84
N VAL A 219 0.80 -7.59 -12.22
CA VAL A 219 0.01 -8.33 -11.21
C VAL A 219 -0.99 -9.26 -11.88
N THR A 220 -1.28 -10.39 -11.25
CA THR A 220 -2.35 -11.28 -11.71
C THR A 220 -3.72 -10.72 -11.31
N PRO A 221 -4.82 -11.25 -11.89
CA PRO A 221 -6.16 -10.86 -11.46
C PRO A 221 -6.42 -11.11 -9.97
N ALA A 222 -5.91 -12.21 -9.41
CA ALA A 222 -6.07 -12.52 -7.99
C ALA A 222 -5.23 -11.60 -7.09
N GLU A 223 -3.97 -11.36 -7.47
CA GLU A 223 -3.10 -10.40 -6.77
C GLU A 223 -3.72 -9.00 -6.74
N PHE A 224 -4.22 -8.51 -7.89
CA PHE A 224 -4.92 -7.24 -7.97
C PHE A 224 -6.13 -7.18 -7.02
N SER A 225 -6.95 -8.23 -7.02
CA SER A 225 -8.16 -8.30 -6.21
C SER A 225 -7.85 -8.23 -4.71
N VAL A 226 -6.85 -8.99 -4.26
CA VAL A 226 -6.39 -9.00 -2.87
C VAL A 226 -5.68 -7.69 -2.49
N LEU A 227 -4.94 -7.08 -3.43
CA LEU A 227 -4.32 -5.77 -3.26
C LEU A 227 -5.38 -4.67 -3.08
N VAL A 228 -6.40 -4.61 -3.94
CA VAL A 228 -7.50 -3.64 -3.81
C VAL A 228 -8.29 -3.86 -2.53
N LEU A 229 -8.61 -5.11 -2.19
CA LEU A 229 -9.28 -5.45 -0.92
C LEU A 229 -8.48 -4.94 0.28
N SER A 230 -7.18 -5.23 0.32
CA SER A 230 -6.32 -4.81 1.43
C SER A 230 -6.06 -3.30 1.45
N LEU A 231 -6.08 -2.61 0.30
CA LEU A 231 -5.99 -1.15 0.26
C LEU A 231 -7.27 -0.52 0.83
N ALA A 232 -8.43 -0.95 0.34
CA ALA A 232 -9.74 -0.42 0.73
C ALA A 232 -10.07 -0.64 2.22
N THR A 233 -9.55 -1.72 2.80
CA THR A 233 -9.72 -2.06 4.23
C THR A 233 -8.60 -1.53 5.13
N THR A 234 -7.62 -0.79 4.58
CA THR A 234 -6.59 -0.12 5.38
C THR A 234 -7.22 1.07 6.11
N ALA A 235 -7.55 0.87 7.38
CA ALA A 235 -8.28 1.85 8.20
C ALA A 235 -7.38 2.78 9.01
N ARG A 236 -6.08 2.48 9.14
CA ARG A 236 -5.14 3.28 9.95
C ARG A 236 -3.78 3.47 9.27
N ILE A 237 -3.26 4.68 9.33
CA ILE A 237 -1.93 5.08 8.86
C ILE A 237 -1.18 5.86 9.95
N GLY A 238 0.16 5.78 9.97
CA GLY A 238 1.02 6.52 10.91
C GLY A 238 1.66 5.68 12.01
N GLY A 239 2.44 6.33 12.89
CA GLY A 239 3.25 5.69 13.94
C GLY A 239 2.52 5.46 15.26
N ASN A 240 1.67 6.40 15.69
CA ASN A 240 0.85 6.30 16.91
C ASN A 240 -0.61 6.05 16.54
N THR A 241 -0.88 4.82 16.10
CA THR A 241 -2.21 4.40 15.60
C THR A 241 -3.25 4.14 16.69
N THR A 242 -2.90 4.31 17.97
CA THR A 242 -3.85 4.19 19.09
C THR A 242 -4.84 5.36 19.12
N ASP A 243 -4.35 6.60 19.06
CA ASP A 243 -5.18 7.81 19.22
C ASP A 243 -5.45 8.55 17.91
N PHE A 244 -4.54 8.42 16.93
CA PHE A 244 -4.58 9.14 15.65
C PHE A 244 -4.54 8.18 14.46
N GLY A 245 -4.77 8.71 13.25
CA GLY A 245 -4.41 8.01 12.02
C GLY A 245 -5.53 7.23 11.34
N LYS A 246 -6.79 7.36 11.78
CA LYS A 246 -7.93 6.69 11.15
C LYS A 246 -8.25 7.32 9.79
N VAL A 247 -8.35 6.50 8.76
CA VAL A 247 -8.59 6.95 7.39
C VAL A 247 -9.63 6.09 6.70
N LYS A 248 -10.31 6.68 5.71
CA LYS A 248 -11.12 5.98 4.72
C LYS A 248 -10.50 6.18 3.34
N ILE A 249 -10.12 5.08 2.70
CA ILE A 249 -9.58 5.05 1.35
C ILE A 249 -10.72 4.72 0.39
N ARG A 250 -10.82 5.49 -0.70
CA ARG A 250 -11.79 5.30 -1.78
C ARG A 250 -11.07 5.26 -3.12
N ILE A 251 -11.59 4.44 -4.03
CA ILE A 251 -10.99 4.23 -5.35
C ILE A 251 -12.00 4.66 -6.43
N PRO A 252 -12.02 5.95 -6.82
CA PRO A 252 -12.97 6.47 -7.80
C PRO A 252 -12.66 6.07 -9.25
N ALA A 253 -11.44 5.62 -9.56
CA ALA A 253 -11.06 5.29 -10.94
C ALA A 253 -9.87 4.33 -11.05
N VAL A 254 -9.82 3.61 -12.17
CA VAL A 254 -8.71 2.76 -12.59
C VAL A 254 -8.42 2.97 -14.08
N ILE A 255 -7.14 2.97 -14.45
CA ILE A 255 -6.69 2.93 -15.84
C ILE A 255 -5.79 1.72 -16.06
N LEU A 256 -6.14 0.88 -17.03
CA LEU A 256 -5.30 -0.22 -17.52
C LEU A 256 -4.52 0.26 -18.74
N SER A 257 -3.19 0.22 -18.68
CA SER A 257 -2.33 0.79 -19.73
C SER A 257 -0.97 0.09 -19.80
N PRO A 258 -0.21 0.26 -20.90
CA PRO A 258 1.09 -0.37 -21.04
C PRO A 258 2.21 0.29 -20.20
N TYR A 259 1.93 1.48 -19.66
CA TYR A 259 2.85 2.30 -18.88
C TYR A 259 2.09 3.04 -17.78
N GLU A 260 2.80 3.67 -16.85
CA GLU A 260 2.17 4.48 -15.80
C GLU A 260 1.52 5.74 -16.35
N MET A 261 0.33 6.06 -15.85
CA MET A 261 -0.52 7.14 -16.34
C MET A 261 -0.82 8.13 -15.23
N SER A 262 -0.59 9.43 -15.50
CA SER A 262 -0.81 10.54 -14.56
C SER A 262 0.04 10.42 -13.27
N SER A 263 -0.02 11.45 -12.45
CA SER A 263 0.62 11.50 -11.13
C SER A 263 -0.33 11.97 -10.02
N GLY A 264 0.06 11.77 -8.76
CA GLY A 264 -0.62 12.38 -7.61
C GLY A 264 -0.71 13.92 -7.69
N LEU A 265 0.30 14.57 -8.28
CA LEU A 265 0.30 16.01 -8.52
C LEU A 265 -0.75 16.44 -9.57
N ASP A 266 -0.93 15.66 -10.63
CA ASP A 266 -1.96 15.92 -11.65
C ASP A 266 -3.37 15.86 -11.07
N LEU A 267 -3.62 14.90 -10.18
CA LEU A 267 -4.89 14.78 -9.46
C LEU A 267 -5.09 15.97 -8.52
N PHE A 268 -4.05 16.35 -7.78
CA PHE A 268 -4.10 17.49 -6.88
C PHE A 268 -4.48 18.76 -7.63
N ASN A 269 -3.84 19.04 -8.77
CA ASN A 269 -4.15 20.22 -9.57
C ASN A 269 -5.62 20.27 -10.02
N SER A 270 -6.26 19.11 -10.18
CA SER A 270 -7.68 19.01 -10.57
C SER A 270 -8.64 19.15 -9.39
N ALA A 271 -8.21 18.82 -8.17
CA ALA A 271 -9.03 18.76 -6.97
C ALA A 271 -8.68 19.85 -5.92
N LYS A 272 -7.68 20.68 -6.19
CA LYS A 272 -7.20 21.75 -5.30
C LYS A 272 -8.34 22.67 -4.87
N GLY A 273 -8.44 22.93 -3.57
CA GLY A 273 -9.42 23.80 -2.94
C GLY A 273 -10.74 23.13 -2.57
N LEU A 274 -10.98 21.88 -2.98
CA LEU A 274 -12.20 21.13 -2.66
C LEU A 274 -12.10 20.47 -1.29
N ASP A 275 -13.20 20.45 -0.55
CA ASP A 275 -13.33 19.84 0.79
C ASP A 275 -14.43 18.76 0.86
N SER A 276 -15.20 18.56 -0.22
CA SER A 276 -16.19 17.50 -0.35
C SER A 276 -15.63 16.28 -1.07
N VAL A 277 -15.80 15.09 -0.49
CA VAL A 277 -15.39 13.80 -1.08
C VAL A 277 -16.03 13.60 -2.45
N ASP A 278 -17.30 13.94 -2.60
CA ASP A 278 -18.04 13.74 -3.85
C ASP A 278 -17.51 14.63 -4.97
N GLN A 279 -17.18 15.88 -4.64
CA GLN A 279 -16.59 16.82 -5.60
C GLN A 279 -15.17 16.41 -6.00
N VAL A 280 -14.35 15.98 -5.03
CA VAL A 280 -12.99 15.46 -5.28
C VAL A 280 -13.06 14.23 -6.17
N ASN A 281 -13.89 13.24 -5.83
CA ASN A 281 -14.05 12.02 -6.62
C ASN A 281 -14.58 12.32 -8.03
N ALA A 282 -15.53 13.26 -8.17
CA ALA A 282 -16.00 13.69 -9.48
C ALA A 282 -14.88 14.30 -10.33
N LYS A 283 -14.01 15.13 -9.74
CA LYS A 283 -12.85 15.71 -10.45
C LYS A 283 -11.80 14.68 -10.80
N VAL A 284 -11.53 13.70 -9.92
CA VAL A 284 -10.64 12.58 -10.25
C VAL A 284 -11.21 11.79 -11.43
N ARG A 285 -12.50 11.45 -11.42
CA ARG A 285 -13.18 10.75 -12.53
C ARG A 285 -13.16 11.56 -13.84
N GLU A 286 -13.34 12.87 -13.77
CA GLU A 286 -13.25 13.76 -14.94
C GLU A 286 -11.83 13.77 -15.50
N ARG A 287 -10.82 13.91 -14.64
CA ARG A 287 -9.41 13.95 -15.02
C ARG A 287 -8.97 12.67 -15.71
N VAL A 288 -9.34 11.50 -15.19
CA VAL A 288 -8.92 10.21 -15.76
C VAL A 288 -9.53 9.93 -17.14
N LYS A 289 -10.74 10.45 -17.43
CA LYS A 289 -11.39 10.27 -18.73
C LYS A 289 -10.60 10.86 -19.89
N ASN A 290 -9.74 11.85 -19.62
CA ASN A 290 -8.86 12.46 -20.61
C ASN A 290 -7.81 11.47 -21.16
N PHE A 291 -7.56 10.36 -20.45
CA PHE A 291 -6.60 9.33 -20.85
C PHE A 291 -7.23 8.15 -21.60
N SER A 292 -8.48 8.28 -22.05
CA SER A 292 -9.22 7.22 -22.76
C SER A 292 -8.60 6.77 -24.09
N LYS A 293 -7.69 7.57 -24.67
CA LYS A 293 -6.92 7.19 -25.87
C LYS A 293 -5.69 6.35 -25.57
N GLU A 294 -5.23 6.33 -24.32
CA GLU A 294 -3.95 5.76 -23.90
C GLU A 294 -4.10 4.48 -23.07
N GLY A 295 -5.31 4.19 -22.59
CA GLY A 295 -5.62 3.00 -21.82
C GLY A 295 -7.12 2.75 -21.66
N LEU A 296 -7.46 1.61 -21.07
CA LEU A 296 -8.84 1.28 -20.70
C LEU A 296 -9.18 2.01 -19.39
N VAL A 297 -10.09 2.99 -19.46
CA VAL A 297 -10.48 3.83 -18.34
C VAL A 297 -11.79 3.33 -17.72
N TYR A 298 -11.78 3.17 -16.40
CA TYR A 298 -12.94 2.75 -15.62
C TYR A 298 -13.14 3.70 -14.44
N THR A 299 -14.40 4.06 -14.18
CA THR A 299 -14.77 4.96 -13.09
C THR A 299 -15.82 4.30 -12.20
N PHE A 300 -15.71 4.55 -10.90
CA PHE A 300 -16.55 3.95 -9.87
C PHE A 300 -17.01 5.02 -8.88
N ASP A 301 -18.08 4.71 -8.13
CA ASP A 301 -18.37 5.44 -6.90
C ASP A 301 -17.27 5.14 -5.86
N ASP A 302 -17.02 3.85 -5.64
CA ASP A 302 -15.84 3.34 -4.94
C ASP A 302 -15.57 1.87 -5.32
N LEU A 303 -14.50 1.62 -6.08
CA LEU A 303 -14.09 0.25 -6.44
C LEU A 303 -13.72 -0.57 -5.19
N GLY A 304 -13.15 0.07 -4.16
CA GLY A 304 -12.76 -0.60 -2.93
C GLY A 304 -13.95 -1.23 -2.23
N ASP A 305 -15.03 -0.47 -2.06
CA ASP A 305 -16.28 -0.97 -1.46
C ASP A 305 -16.92 -2.08 -2.31
N LEU A 306 -16.85 -2.00 -3.64
CA LEU A 306 -17.36 -3.05 -4.54
C LEU A 306 -16.57 -4.36 -4.37
N VAL A 307 -15.25 -4.29 -4.31
CA VAL A 307 -14.38 -5.45 -4.08
C VAL A 307 -14.59 -6.04 -2.69
N VAL A 308 -14.69 -5.20 -1.65
CA VAL A 308 -15.01 -5.65 -0.29
C VAL A 308 -16.34 -6.41 -0.26
N LYS A 309 -17.39 -5.88 -0.88
CA LYS A 309 -18.71 -6.54 -0.95
C LYS A 309 -18.67 -7.88 -1.68
N LYS A 310 -17.84 -8.01 -2.71
CA LYS A 310 -17.74 -9.24 -3.53
C LYS A 310 -16.84 -10.31 -2.91
N LEU A 311 -15.83 -9.91 -2.13
CA LEU A 311 -14.81 -10.81 -1.60
C LEU A 311 -14.88 -11.02 -0.09
N THR A 312 -15.87 -10.44 0.59
CA THR A 312 -16.06 -10.66 2.01
C THR A 312 -17.50 -10.99 2.35
N ASP A 313 -17.68 -11.94 3.27
CA ASP A 313 -18.96 -12.27 3.86
C ASP A 313 -18.80 -12.45 5.38
N ASN A 314 -19.61 -11.73 6.16
CA ASN A 314 -19.56 -11.74 7.62
C ASN A 314 -18.14 -11.57 8.20
N GLY A 315 -17.34 -10.70 7.58
CA GLY A 315 -15.95 -10.43 7.96
C GLY A 315 -14.95 -11.52 7.60
N ASN A 316 -15.37 -12.58 6.90
CA ASN A 316 -14.49 -13.58 6.32
C ASN A 316 -14.16 -13.21 4.89
N ILE A 317 -12.90 -13.40 4.51
CA ILE A 317 -12.45 -13.19 3.14
C ILE A 317 -12.73 -14.48 2.38
N ASP A 318 -13.11 -14.32 1.12
CA ASP A 318 -13.25 -15.39 0.17
C ASP A 318 -11.94 -16.21 0.07
N HIS A 319 -12.00 -17.47 0.47
CA HIS A 319 -10.78 -18.29 0.49
C HIS A 319 -10.25 -18.57 -0.92
N GLU A 320 -11.11 -18.70 -1.92
CA GLU A 320 -10.69 -19.07 -3.28
C GLU A 320 -9.82 -17.99 -3.92
N ILE A 321 -10.11 -16.69 -3.69
CA ILE A 321 -9.28 -15.60 -4.20
C ILE A 321 -7.93 -15.54 -3.46
N MET A 322 -7.92 -15.82 -2.15
CA MET A 322 -6.70 -15.84 -1.35
C MET A 322 -5.80 -17.00 -1.77
N LEU A 323 -6.38 -18.18 -1.99
CA LEU A 323 -5.69 -19.36 -2.49
C LEU A 323 -5.12 -19.15 -3.90
N GLU A 324 -5.86 -18.50 -4.81
CA GLU A 324 -5.37 -18.14 -6.14
C GLU A 324 -4.17 -17.17 -6.03
N ALA A 325 -4.25 -16.14 -5.18
CA ALA A 325 -3.13 -15.23 -4.95
C ALA A 325 -1.91 -15.93 -4.34
N TRP A 326 -2.11 -16.90 -3.44
CA TRP A 326 -1.03 -17.74 -2.92
C TRP A 326 -0.38 -18.60 -4.01
N LYS A 327 -1.18 -19.21 -4.90
CA LYS A 327 -0.69 -20.01 -6.03
C LYS A 327 0.17 -19.14 -6.95
N ASP A 328 -0.32 -17.96 -7.30
CA ASP A 328 0.40 -17.00 -8.13
C ASP A 328 1.73 -16.57 -7.48
N ALA A 329 1.72 -16.28 -6.18
CA ALA A 329 2.93 -15.92 -5.42
C ALA A 329 3.99 -17.04 -5.43
N ILE A 330 3.58 -18.29 -5.19
CA ILE A 330 4.48 -19.45 -5.21
C ILE A 330 5.02 -19.70 -6.62
N ASN A 331 4.17 -19.58 -7.64
CA ASN A 331 4.57 -19.76 -9.04
C ASN A 331 5.53 -18.65 -9.48
N LEU A 332 5.33 -17.40 -9.05
CA LEU A 332 6.29 -16.34 -9.29
C LEU A 332 7.64 -16.62 -8.62
N ARG A 333 7.63 -17.07 -7.37
CA ARG A 333 8.86 -17.46 -6.66
C ARG A 333 9.64 -18.53 -7.43
N LYS A 334 8.96 -19.61 -7.84
CA LYS A 334 9.55 -20.68 -8.65
C LYS A 334 10.08 -20.15 -9.98
N SER A 335 9.34 -19.26 -10.63
CA SER A 335 9.74 -18.62 -11.89
C SER A 335 11.03 -17.82 -11.74
N ILE A 336 11.17 -17.05 -10.65
CA ILE A 336 12.39 -16.31 -10.33
C ILE A 336 13.56 -17.27 -10.07
N GLU A 337 13.32 -18.33 -9.30
CA GLU A 337 14.35 -19.33 -9.01
C GLU A 337 14.87 -20.01 -10.29
N LEU A 338 13.97 -20.39 -11.20
CA LEU A 338 14.33 -20.95 -12.50
C LEU A 338 15.11 -19.94 -13.36
N PHE A 339 14.66 -18.68 -13.41
CA PHE A 339 15.33 -17.62 -14.17
C PHE A 339 16.73 -17.30 -13.64
N VAL A 340 16.93 -17.32 -12.32
CA VAL A 340 18.25 -17.10 -11.71
C VAL A 340 19.18 -18.30 -11.96
N GLN A 341 18.66 -19.53 -11.91
CA GLN A 341 19.44 -20.74 -12.18
C GLN A 341 19.90 -20.80 -13.65
N SER A 342 19.02 -20.50 -14.61
CA SER A 342 19.36 -20.54 -16.04
C SER A 342 20.48 -19.55 -16.41
N LYS A 343 20.58 -18.42 -15.69
CA LYS A 343 21.66 -17.44 -15.87
C LYS A 343 22.99 -17.81 -15.20
N LYS A 344 22.97 -18.70 -14.21
CA LYS A 344 24.21 -19.20 -13.58
C LYS A 344 24.86 -20.27 -14.46
N GLY A 345 24.08 -21.20 -15.01
CA GLY A 345 24.60 -22.23 -15.93
C GLY A 345 25.23 -21.67 -17.20
N THR A 346 24.76 -20.52 -17.70
CA THR A 346 25.37 -19.86 -18.87
C THR A 346 26.69 -19.16 -18.58
N LYS A 347 27.03 -18.88 -17.31
CA LYS A 347 28.32 -18.27 -16.96
C LYS A 347 29.44 -19.31 -16.87
N ASP A 348 29.14 -20.51 -16.39
CA ASP A 348 30.13 -21.58 -16.19
C ASP A 348 30.57 -22.26 -17.51
N GLU A 349 29.82 -22.10 -18.61
CA GLU A 349 30.20 -22.57 -19.96
C GLU A 349 30.99 -21.53 -20.77
N SER A 350 31.23 -20.35 -20.21
CA SER A 350 31.90 -19.22 -20.87
C SER A 350 33.21 -18.79 -20.20
N SER A 351 33.76 -19.63 -19.32
CA SER A 351 35.01 -19.43 -18.59
C SER A 351 36.04 -20.51 -18.89
#